data_AF-D1AV34-F1
#
_entry.id   AF-D1AV34-F1
#
_cell.length_a   1.000
_cell.length_b   1.000
_cell.length_c   1.000
_cell.angle_alpha   90.00
_cell.angle_beta   90.00
_cell.angle_gamma   90.00
#
_symmetry.space_group_name_H-M   'P 1'
#
loop_
_entity.id
_entity.type
_entity.pdbx_description
1 polymer ?
#
loop_
_entity_poly.entity_id
_entity_poly.type
_entity_poly.pdbx_seq_one_letter_code
_entity_poly.pdbx_strand_id
1 'polypeptide(L)' 'MNINLKKEEIKKIFQNNGLLIENENEILDLDSLSFLSLLVDLEEYLNIEIEEINELFELNKDEYTFNKIFNCIQEYYK' A
#
# COMPACT_ATOMS: atom_id res chain seq x y z
N MET A 1 -15.84 -3.88 9.41
CA MET A 1 -15.13 -5.17 9.56
C MET A 1 -13.81 -4.83 10.24
N ASN A 2 -13.59 -5.20 11.52
CA ASN A 2 -12.36 -4.82 12.24
C ASN A 2 -11.21 -5.73 11.80
N ILE A 3 -10.61 -5.46 10.64
CA ILE A 3 -9.32 -6.06 10.28
C ILE A 3 -8.29 -5.45 11.22
N ASN A 4 -7.66 -6.28 12.04
CA ASN A 4 -6.45 -5.88 12.76
C ASN A 4 -5.31 -5.83 11.74
N LEU A 5 -5.20 -4.72 11.02
CA LEU A 5 -4.16 -4.47 10.01
C LEU A 5 -2.78 -4.55 10.68
N LYS A 6 -2.12 -5.70 10.56
CA LYS A 6 -0.74 -5.80 11.01
C LYS A 6 0.14 -5.12 10.00
N LYS A 7 0.69 -3.95 10.38
CA LYS A 7 1.67 -3.19 9.59
C LYS A 7 2.78 -4.08 9.01
N GLU A 8 3.23 -5.07 9.79
CA GLU A 8 4.24 -6.05 9.37
C GLU A 8 3.78 -7.00 8.27
N GLU A 9 2.49 -7.35 8.19
CA GLU A 9 1.95 -8.18 7.10
C GLU A 9 1.84 -7.35 5.82
N ILE A 10 1.44 -6.09 5.92
CA ILE A 10 1.45 -5.16 4.79
C ILE A 10 2.88 -4.94 4.28
N LYS A 11 3.86 -4.73 5.16
CA LYS A 11 5.28 -4.62 4.77
C LYS A 11 5.77 -5.82 3.96
N LYS A 12 5.33 -7.04 4.31
CA LYS A 12 5.71 -8.24 3.55
C LYS A 12 5.20 -8.20 2.10
N ILE A 13 4.05 -7.60 1.85
CA ILE A 13 3.51 -7.45 0.49
C ILE A 13 4.42 -6.53 -0.35
N PHE A 14 4.87 -5.43 0.23
CA PHE A 14 5.85 -4.54 -0.41
C PHE A 14 7.15 -5.30 -0.71
N GLN A 15 7.65 -6.07 0.25
CA GLN A 15 8.86 -6.89 0.06
C GLN A 15 8.71 -7.97 -1.03
N ASN A 16 7.54 -8.60 -1.12
CA ASN A 16 7.23 -9.58 -2.17
C ASN A 16 7.21 -8.94 -3.57
N ASN A 17 6.84 -7.66 -3.65
CA ASN A 17 6.90 -6.85 -4.88
C ASN A 17 8.30 -6.26 -5.13
N GLY A 18 9.33 -6.67 -4.38
CA GLY A 18 10.71 -6.20 -4.55
C GLY A 18 11.02 -4.86 -3.89
N LEU A 19 10.12 -4.33 -3.05
CA LEU A 19 10.30 -3.06 -2.35
C LEU A 19 10.85 -3.32 -0.94
N LEU A 20 12.10 -2.96 -0.72
CA LEU A 20 12.73 -3.01 0.60
C LEU A 20 12.33 -1.75 1.40
N ILE A 21 11.50 -1.94 2.42
CA ILE A 21 11.07 -0.85 3.31
C ILE A 21 12.09 -0.69 4.45
N GLU A 22 13.18 0.03 4.19
CA GLU A 22 14.16 0.39 5.23
C GLU A 22 13.71 1.64 6.03
N ASN A 23 13.08 2.59 5.34
CA ASN A 23 12.47 3.78 5.93
C ASN A 23 11.03 3.93 5.43
N GLU A 24 10.07 3.91 6.35
CA GLU A 24 8.64 3.93 6.02
C GLU A 24 8.15 5.27 5.41
N ASN A 25 8.95 6.34 5.52
CA ASN A 25 8.66 7.66 4.95
C ASN A 25 9.50 7.95 3.69
N GLU A 26 10.31 7.00 3.24
CA GLU A 26 11.05 7.12 1.99
C GLU A 26 10.11 6.93 0.80
N ILE A 27 10.34 7.70 -0.26
CA ILE A 27 9.61 7.59 -1.51
C ILE A 27 9.99 6.28 -2.17
N LEU A 28 9.00 5.47 -2.48
CA LEU A 28 9.17 4.20 -3.15
C LEU A 28 9.43 4.45 -4.63
N ASP A 29 10.57 3.98 -5.13
CA ASP A 29 10.83 3.98 -6.57
C ASP A 29 10.03 2.87 -7.24
N LEU A 30 8.79 3.22 -7.60
CA LEU A 30 7.84 2.35 -8.25
C LEU A 30 7.66 2.77 -9.71
N ASP A 31 7.89 1.82 -10.62
CA ASP A 31 7.34 1.94 -11.97
C ASP A 31 5.85 1.58 -11.97
N SER A 32 5.15 1.92 -13.06
CA SER A 32 3.70 1.72 -13.15
C SER A 32 3.29 0.25 -13.06
N LEU A 33 4.13 -0.70 -13.48
CA LEU A 33 3.81 -2.12 -13.44
C LEU A 33 3.98 -2.69 -12.04
N SER A 34 5.05 -2.32 -11.36
CA SER A 34 5.33 -2.69 -9.97
C SER A 34 4.29 -2.10 -9.03
N PHE A 35 3.82 -0.89 -9.33
CA PHE A 35 2.71 -0.27 -8.61
C PHE A 35 1.42 -1.07 -8.78
N LEU A 36 1.03 -1.42 -10.02
CA LEU A 36 -0.16 -2.24 -10.26
C LEU A 36 -0.07 -3.62 -9.59
N SER A 37 1.10 -4.27 -9.66
CA SER A 37 1.36 -5.54 -8.98
C SER A 37 1.17 -5.42 -7.47
N LEU A 38 1.70 -4.36 -6.87
CA LEU A 38 1.52 -4.06 -5.45
C LEU A 38 0.04 -3.87 -5.08
N LEU A 39 -0.73 -3.14 -5.91
CA LEU A 39 -2.15 -2.94 -5.66
C LEU A 39 -2.93 -4.25 -5.69
N VAL A 40 -2.69 -5.11 -6.68
CA VAL A 40 -3.35 -6.42 -6.79
C VAL A 40 -3.05 -7.29 -5.56
N ASP A 41 -1.79 -7.37 -5.15
CA ASP A 41 -1.44 -8.17 -3.96
C ASP A 41 -2.07 -7.62 -2.67
N LEU A 42 -2.20 -6.29 -2.56
CA LEU A 42 -2.89 -5.65 -1.45
C LEU A 42 -4.39 -5.96 -1.47
N GLU A 43 -5.06 -5.88 -2.62
CA GLU A 43 -6.47 -6.24 -2.80
C GLU A 43 -6.73 -7.70 -2.39
N GLU A 44 -5.89 -8.63 -2.86
CA GLU A 44 -6.00 -10.04 -2.53
C GLU A 44 -5.83 -10.30 -1.02
N TYR A 45 -4.84 -9.65 -0.39
CA TYR A 45 -4.58 -9.82 1.03
C TYR A 45 -5.68 -9.23 1.92
N LEU A 46 -6.16 -8.05 1.53
CA LEU A 46 -7.14 -7.27 2.28
C LEU A 46 -8.57 -7.71 1.99
N ASN A 47 -8.79 -8.42 0.89
CA ASN A 47 -10.10 -8.80 0.35
C ASN A 47 -11.00 -7.55 0.17
N ILE A 48 -10.46 -6.55 -0.53
CA ILE A 48 -11.12 -5.28 -0.89
C ILE A 48 -10.83 -4.93 -2.34
N GLU A 49 -11.59 -3.99 -2.89
CA GLU A 49 -11.28 -3.30 -4.14
C GLU A 49 -10.58 -1.98 -3.77
N ILE A 50 -9.31 -1.82 -4.16
CA ILE A 50 -8.53 -0.61 -3.85
C ILE A 50 -9.10 0.62 -4.55
N GLU A 51 -9.83 0.46 -5.65
CA GLU A 51 -10.58 1.53 -6.31
C GLU A 51 -11.52 2.28 -5.36
N GLU A 52 -11.96 1.65 -4.26
CA GLU A 52 -12.78 2.30 -3.23
C GLU A 52 -11.97 3.25 -2.32
N ILE A 53 -10.63 3.16 -2.34
CA ILE A 53 -9.70 4.02 -1.60
C ILE A 53 -9.25 5.17 -2.51
N ASN A 54 -10.14 6.13 -2.77
CA ASN A 54 -9.87 7.28 -3.65
C ASN A 54 -8.54 7.99 -3.34
N GLU A 55 -8.21 8.11 -2.06
CA GLU A 55 -6.99 8.77 -1.56
C GLU A 55 -5.69 8.16 -2.09
N LEU A 56 -5.68 6.86 -2.38
CA LEU A 56 -4.50 6.17 -2.94
C LEU A 56 -4.17 6.67 -4.34
N PHE A 57 -5.19 6.95 -5.16
CA PHE A 57 -5.03 7.41 -6.54
C PHE A 57 -4.79 8.92 -6.66
N GLU A 58 -5.05 9.67 -5.58
CA GLU A 58 -4.74 11.10 -5.49
C GLU A 58 -3.26 11.36 -5.15
N LEU A 59 -2.52 10.35 -4.67
CA LEU A 59 -1.10 10.48 -4.34
C LEU A 59 -0.28 10.76 -5.61
N ASN A 60 0.56 11.79 -5.55
CA ASN A 60 1.59 11.99 -6.57
C ASN A 60 2.67 10.92 -6.47
N LYS A 61 3.39 10.67 -7.57
CA LYS A 61 4.51 9.69 -7.59
C LYS A 61 5.52 9.96 -6.46
N ASP A 62 5.81 11.22 -6.20
CA ASP A 62 6.75 11.68 -5.16
C ASP A 62 6.21 11.56 -3.73
N GLU A 63 5.00 11.04 -3.56
CA GLU A 63 4.31 10.88 -2.29
C GLU A 63 4.03 9.42 -1.94
N TYR A 64 4.38 8.46 -2.80
CA TYR A 64 4.23 7.04 -2.52
C TYR A 64 5.26 6.58 -1.48
N THR A 65 4.91 6.71 -0.21
CA THR A 65 5.65 6.14 0.90
C THR A 65 4.85 5.00 1.52
N PHE A 66 5.52 4.06 2.17
CA PHE A 66 4.84 2.98 2.88
C PHE A 66 3.81 3.52 3.88
N ASN A 67 4.18 4.52 4.68
CA ASN A 67 3.28 5.08 5.69
C ASN A 67 2.07 5.77 5.07
N LYS A 68 2.20 6.47 3.93
CA LYS A 68 1.05 7.10 3.27
C LYS A 68 0.07 6.05 2.76
N ILE A 69 0.55 5.04 2.04
CA ILE A 69 -0.27 3.94 1.54
C ILE A 69 -0.95 3.20 2.70
N PHE A 70 -0.17 2.85 3.73
CA PHE A 70 -0.69 2.17 4.91
C PHE A 70 -1.76 2.99 5.63
N ASN A 71 -1.57 4.31 5.75
CA ASN A 71 -2.56 5.19 6.36
C ASN A 71 -3.86 5.24 5.55
N CYS A 72 -3.79 5.42 4.22
CA CYS A 72 -4.98 5.41 3.36
C CYS A 72 -5.76 4.09 3.50
N ILE A 73 -5.05 2.96 3.49
CA ILE A 73 -5.67 1.64 3.73
C ILE A 73 -6.29 1.60 5.12
N GLN A 74 -5.59 2.06 6.16
CA GLN A 74 -6.10 2.05 7.52
C GLN A 74 -7.36 2.92 7.69
N GLU A 75 -7.45 4.06 6.99
CA GLU A 75 -8.61 4.96 7.02
C GLU A 75 -9.86 4.28 6.48
N TYR A 76 -9.73 3.46 5.42
CA TYR A 76 -10.83 2.68 4.85
C TYR A 76 -11.48 1.70 5.84
N TYR A 77 -10.73 1.18 6.81
CA TYR A 77 -11.26 0.25 7.82
C TYR A 77 -11.79 0.91 9.12
N LYS A 78 -11.70 2.24 9.24
CA LYS A 78 -12.25 2.98 10.39
C LYS A 78 -13.77 3.07 10.30
#